data_AF-A0A7J3G2S5-F1
#
_entry.id   AF-A0A7J3G2S5-F1
#
_cell.length_a   1.000
_cell.length_b   1.000
_cell.length_c   1.000
_cell.angle_alpha   90.00
_cell.angle_beta   90.00
_cell.angle_gamma   90.00
#
_symmetry.space_group_name_H-M   'P 1'
#
loop_
_entity.id
_entity.type
_entity.pdbx_description
1 polymer ?
#
loop_
_entity_poly.entity_id
_entity_poly.type
_entity_poly.pdbx_seq_one_letter_code
_entity_poly.pdbx_strand_id
1 'polypeptide(L)'
;IVGEIRGAEASVAFQAMQTGHPVLATFHAGSVEKLIQRLTGDPINIPKTYIDILNCVLIQSAVRLPSTGKVERRVLSINEIVGYDPTTQRFDYIELFNWDSSTDKHEFRGEGNSYLLENKIRTMLGVSPREVHRIYQELFDRAQILELLVRRKNTEFETVWRIVKEVYHIGTQNVLEKLESVQRI
;
A
#
# COMPACT_ATOMS: atom_id res chain seq x y z
N ILE A 1 -13.79 7.07 1.87
CA ILE A 1 -12.72 7.66 1.03
C ILE A 1 -12.85 9.17 1.14
N VAL A 2 -11.75 9.87 1.45
CA VAL A 2 -11.69 11.33 1.52
C VAL A 2 -10.82 11.80 0.35
N GLY A 3 -11.24 12.84 -0.37
CA GLY A 3 -10.49 13.34 -1.53
C GLY A 3 -9.07 13.75 -1.14
N GLU A 4 -8.95 14.78 -0.32
CA GLU A 4 -7.69 15.23 0.27
C GLU A 4 -7.94 15.73 1.69
N ILE A 5 -7.06 15.37 2.61
CA ILE A 5 -7.07 15.91 3.98
C ILE A 5 -6.09 17.09 4.05
N ARG A 6 -6.57 18.23 4.53
CA ARG A 6 -5.88 19.52 4.64
C ARG A 6 -6.00 20.15 6.03
N GLY A 7 -6.99 19.77 6.84
CA GLY A 7 -7.28 20.40 8.12
C GLY A 7 -7.98 19.48 9.13
N ALA A 8 -8.86 20.08 9.94
CA ALA A 8 -9.52 19.44 11.09
C ALA A 8 -10.37 18.21 10.72
N GLU A 9 -10.78 18.04 9.45
CA GLU A 9 -11.46 16.84 8.96
C GLU A 9 -10.63 15.56 9.13
N ALA A 10 -9.30 15.67 9.29
CA ALA A 10 -8.48 14.52 9.64
C ALA A 10 -8.93 13.89 10.97
N SER A 11 -9.37 14.70 11.94
CA SER A 11 -9.85 14.17 13.22
C SER A 11 -11.05 13.26 13.02
N VAL A 12 -11.96 13.61 12.12
CA VAL A 12 -13.10 12.76 11.75
C VAL A 12 -12.62 11.49 11.03
N ALA A 13 -11.64 11.60 10.14
CA ALA A 13 -11.05 10.44 9.47
C ALA A 13 -10.39 9.46 10.47
N PHE A 14 -9.63 9.96 11.45
CA PHE A 14 -9.01 9.14 12.50
C PHE A 14 -10.04 8.55 13.47
N GLN A 15 -11.10 9.28 13.80
CA GLN A 15 -12.23 8.74 14.57
C GLN A 15 -12.96 7.61 13.81
N ALA A 16 -13.13 7.76 12.49
CA ALA A 16 -13.70 6.71 11.66
C ALA A 16 -12.82 5.45 11.68
N MET A 17 -11.51 5.60 11.56
CA MET A 17 -10.57 4.48 11.68
C MET A 17 -10.63 3.82 13.07
N GLN A 18 -10.69 4.61 14.15
CA GLN A 18 -10.79 4.12 15.53
C GLN A 18 -12.07 3.30 15.78
N THR A 19 -13.14 3.60 15.05
CA THR A 19 -14.43 2.87 15.12
C THR A 19 -14.53 1.72 14.12
N GLY A 20 -13.42 1.36 13.47
CA GLY A 20 -13.33 0.20 12.57
C GLY A 20 -13.70 0.49 11.10
N HIS A 21 -13.87 1.75 10.71
CA HIS A 21 -14.14 2.12 9.32
C HIS A 21 -12.83 2.25 8.53
N PRO A 22 -12.64 1.51 7.43
CA PRO A 22 -11.46 1.69 6.59
C PRO A 22 -11.48 3.06 5.90
N VAL A 23 -10.37 3.78 6.00
CA VAL A 23 -10.21 5.12 5.40
C VAL A 23 -9.07 5.11 4.39
N LEU A 24 -9.33 5.73 3.24
CA LEU A 24 -8.34 6.07 2.22
C LEU A 24 -8.46 7.58 1.95
N ALA A 25 -7.33 8.28 1.91
CA ALA A 25 -7.27 9.71 1.63
C ALA A 25 -5.99 10.08 0.88
N THR A 26 -6.01 11.19 0.14
CA THR A 26 -4.76 11.83 -0.33
C THR A 26 -4.29 12.88 0.67
N PHE A 27 -2.98 13.10 0.72
CA PHE A 27 -2.37 14.07 1.62
C PHE A 27 -1.11 14.65 0.98
N HIS A 28 -0.92 15.96 1.09
CA HIS A 28 0.27 16.62 0.55
C HIS A 28 1.47 16.46 1.49
N ALA A 29 2.26 15.41 1.34
CA ALA A 29 3.51 15.22 2.09
C ALA A 29 4.59 14.57 1.22
N GLY A 30 5.83 15.02 1.39
CA GLY A 30 6.98 14.49 0.63
C GLY A 30 7.70 13.32 1.30
N SER A 31 7.38 13.01 2.55
CA SER A 31 7.91 11.87 3.31
C SER A 31 6.95 11.49 4.44
N VAL A 32 7.16 10.33 5.06
CA VAL A 32 6.37 9.85 6.19
C VAL A 32 6.51 10.78 7.39
N GLU A 33 7.71 11.28 7.67
CA GLU A 33 7.97 12.18 8.79
C GLU A 33 7.25 13.51 8.60
N LYS A 34 7.27 14.08 7.39
CA LYS A 34 6.54 15.30 7.06
C LYS A 34 5.02 15.10 7.16
N LEU A 35 4.53 13.93 6.75
CA LEU A 35 3.12 13.57 6.92
C LEU A 35 2.73 13.59 8.40
N ILE A 36 3.49 12.88 9.24
CA ILE A 36 3.22 12.78 10.68
C ILE A 36 3.31 14.16 11.36
N GLN A 37 4.32 14.96 11.02
CA GLN A 37 4.45 16.34 11.51
C GLN A 37 3.21 17.18 11.18
N ARG A 38 2.69 17.06 9.94
CA ARG A 38 1.49 17.80 9.54
C ARG A 38 0.21 17.27 10.18
N LEU A 39 0.06 15.96 10.33
CA LEU A 39 -1.09 15.36 11.01
C LEU A 39 -1.17 15.76 12.48
N THR A 40 -0.02 15.84 13.15
CA THR A 40 0.08 16.16 14.58
C THR A 40 0.13 17.66 14.86
N GLY A 41 0.45 18.48 13.86
CA GLY A 41 0.50 19.94 13.96
C GLY A 41 -0.80 20.65 13.59
N ASP A 42 -0.84 21.96 13.85
CA ASP A 42 -1.94 22.83 13.44
C ASP A 42 -2.02 22.94 11.90
N PRO A 43 -3.22 22.94 11.28
CA PRO A 43 -4.57 22.97 11.88
C PRO A 43 -5.20 21.59 12.12
N ILE A 44 -4.44 20.49 12.05
CA ILE A 44 -4.97 19.13 12.08
C ILE A 44 -5.05 18.57 13.51
N ASN A 45 -3.95 18.66 14.26
CA ASN A 45 -3.88 18.35 15.69
C ASN A 45 -4.27 16.89 16.08
N ILE A 46 -3.91 15.88 15.28
CA ILE A 46 -4.04 14.46 15.69
C ILE A 46 -3.06 14.14 16.83
N PRO A 47 -3.51 13.57 17.95
CA PRO A 47 -2.61 13.09 19.00
C PRO A 47 -1.59 12.06 18.46
N LYS A 48 -0.31 12.22 18.82
CA LYS A 48 0.78 11.34 18.36
C LYS A 48 0.53 9.86 18.63
N THR A 49 -0.13 9.57 19.75
CA THR A 49 -0.49 8.21 20.19
C THR A 49 -1.56 7.53 19.32
N TYR A 50 -2.18 8.25 18.37
CA TYR A 50 -3.19 7.71 17.46
C TYR A 50 -2.68 7.58 16.01
N ILE A 51 -1.43 7.96 15.73
CA ILE A 51 -0.88 7.91 14.38
C ILE A 51 -0.71 6.47 13.89
N ASP A 52 -0.45 5.53 14.79
CA ASP A 52 -0.31 4.09 14.50
C ASP A 52 -1.61 3.40 14.02
N ILE A 53 -2.75 4.08 14.15
CA ILE A 53 -4.01 3.67 13.52
C ILE A 53 -3.89 3.70 11.99
N LEU A 54 -3.16 4.67 11.43
CA LEU A 54 -2.88 4.75 9.99
C LEU A 54 -1.92 3.61 9.62
N ASN A 55 -2.35 2.67 8.77
CA ASN A 55 -1.54 1.46 8.55
C ASN A 55 -0.47 1.61 7.46
N CYS A 56 -0.78 2.29 6.35
CA CYS A 56 0.07 2.33 5.18
C CYS A 56 0.10 3.74 4.57
N VAL A 57 1.30 4.18 4.19
CA VAL A 57 1.58 5.47 3.58
C VAL A 57 2.34 5.25 2.27
N LEU A 58 1.71 5.63 1.17
CA LEU A 58 2.33 5.67 -0.15
C LEU A 58 2.83 7.08 -0.45
N ILE A 59 4.12 7.23 -0.73
CA ILE A 59 4.73 8.49 -1.16
C ILE A 59 4.86 8.49 -2.68
N GLN A 60 4.22 9.46 -3.33
CA GLN A 60 4.29 9.62 -4.79
C GLN A 60 4.88 10.98 -5.14
N SER A 61 5.71 11.03 -6.18
CA SER A 61 6.26 12.29 -6.69
C SER A 61 6.32 12.33 -8.22
N ALA A 62 6.38 13.54 -8.77
CA ALA A 62 6.76 13.79 -10.14
C ALA A 62 8.29 13.91 -10.20
N VAL A 63 8.94 12.94 -10.83
CA VAL A 63 10.41 12.85 -10.94
C VAL A 63 10.83 13.06 -12.38
N ARG A 64 12.01 13.63 -12.57
CA ARG A 64 12.62 13.73 -13.90
C ARG A 64 13.49 12.51 -14.13
N LEU A 65 13.11 11.67 -15.08
CA LEU A 65 13.87 10.45 -15.37
C LEU A 65 15.18 10.80 -16.07
N PRO A 66 16.32 10.26 -15.60
CA PRO A 66 17.60 10.46 -16.28
C PRO A 66 17.61 9.92 -17.71
N SER A 67 16.90 8.82 -17.96
CA SER A 67 16.86 8.12 -19.24
C SER A 67 16.10 8.86 -20.34
N THR A 68 14.94 9.44 -20.01
CA THR A 68 14.08 10.12 -21.00
C THR A 68 14.15 11.64 -20.92
N GLY A 69 14.67 12.19 -19.81
CA GLY A 69 14.66 13.62 -19.51
C GLY A 69 13.27 14.21 -19.23
N LYS A 70 12.22 13.38 -19.27
CA LYS A 70 10.82 13.77 -19.07
C LYS A 70 10.43 13.70 -17.59
N VAL A 71 9.41 14.48 -17.24
CA VAL A 71 8.78 14.41 -15.92
C VAL A 71 7.73 13.31 -15.95
N GLU A 72 7.89 12.31 -15.10
CA GLU A 72 6.95 11.20 -14.93
C GLU A 72 6.61 11.00 -13.46
N ARG A 73 5.48 10.34 -13.17
CA ARG A 73 5.10 10.02 -11.79
C ARG A 73 5.68 8.66 -11.40
N ARG A 74 6.24 8.60 -10.18
CA ARG A 74 6.72 7.37 -9.55
C ARG A 74 6.26 7.31 -8.11
N VAL A 75 5.97 6.10 -7.65
CA VAL A 75 5.79 5.82 -6.23
C VAL A 75 7.19 5.70 -5.64
N LEU A 76 7.59 6.67 -4.83
CA LEU A 76 8.94 6.71 -4.28
C LEU A 76 9.11 5.65 -3.20
N SER A 77 8.10 5.51 -2.33
CA SER A 77 8.09 4.47 -1.31
C SER A 77 6.68 4.09 -0.85
N ILE A 78 6.58 2.88 -0.30
CA ILE A 78 5.39 2.38 0.40
C ILE A 78 5.84 2.00 1.81
N ASN A 79 5.19 2.58 2.81
CA ASN A 79 5.64 2.54 4.20
C ASN A 79 4.52 2.03 5.10
N GLU A 80 4.83 1.09 6.00
CA GLU A 80 3.90 0.63 7.04
C GLU A 80 4.19 1.36 8.34
N ILE A 81 3.20 2.00 8.94
CA ILE A 81 3.36 2.58 10.28
C ILE A 81 3.18 1.45 11.29
N VAL A 82 4.19 1.26 12.15
CA VAL A 82 4.22 0.18 13.14
C VAL A 82 3.74 0.70 14.50
N GLY A 83 4.25 1.85 14.93
CA GLY A 83 3.95 2.37 16.27
C GLY A 83 4.57 3.72 16.57
N TYR A 84 4.26 4.21 17.77
CA TYR A 84 4.82 5.42 18.36
C TYR A 84 5.37 5.10 19.75
N ASP A 85 6.65 5.40 19.98
CA ASP A 85 7.26 5.30 21.31
C ASP A 85 7.12 6.65 22.05
N PRO A 86 6.32 6.73 23.13
CA PRO A 86 6.15 7.96 23.90
C PRO A 86 7.40 8.37 24.68
N THR A 87 8.31 7.43 24.96
CA THR A 87 9.54 7.69 25.73
C THR A 87 10.55 8.45 24.87
N THR A 88 10.80 7.96 23.66
CA THR A 88 11.73 8.59 22.70
C THR A 88 11.06 9.62 21.79
N GLN A 89 9.72 9.69 21.80
CA GLN A 89 8.90 10.48 20.90
C GLN A 89 9.15 10.17 19.41
N ARG A 90 9.49 8.93 19.08
CA ARG A 90 9.77 8.47 17.72
C ARG A 90 8.62 7.65 17.16
N PHE A 91 8.47 7.74 15.83
CA PHE A 91 7.53 6.91 15.08
C PHE A 91 8.34 5.85 14.35
N ASP A 92 7.94 4.60 14.54
CA ASP A 92 8.53 3.47 13.85
C ASP A 92 7.68 3.11 12.64
N TYR A 93 8.33 3.03 11.48
CA TYR A 93 7.72 2.61 10.24
C TYR A 93 8.71 1.76 9.44
N ILE A 94 8.17 0.89 8.59
CA ILE A 94 8.95 -0.01 7.73
C ILE A 94 8.71 0.40 6.28
N GLU A 95 9.79 0.73 5.57
CA GLU A 95 9.75 0.95 4.12
C GLU A 95 9.74 -0.40 3.39
N LEU A 96 8.61 -0.77 2.79
CA LEU A 96 8.46 -2.04 2.09
C LEU A 96 8.89 -1.98 0.64
N PHE A 97 8.66 -0.83 0.00
CA PHE A 97 9.05 -0.61 -1.38
C PHE A 97 9.80 0.71 -1.46
N ASN A 98 10.87 0.72 -2.25
CA ASN A 98 11.62 1.92 -2.60
C ASN A 98 11.86 1.96 -4.10
N TRP A 99 11.85 3.15 -4.68
CA TRP A 99 12.20 3.38 -6.07
C TRP A 99 13.67 3.79 -6.20
N ASP A 100 14.43 3.04 -7.00
CA ASP A 100 15.79 3.40 -7.39
C ASP A 100 15.76 4.29 -8.64
N SER A 101 16.13 5.55 -8.45
CA SER A 101 16.18 6.56 -9.51
C SER A 101 17.18 6.28 -10.62
N SER A 102 18.22 5.50 -10.34
CA SER A 102 19.29 5.21 -11.29
C SER A 102 18.87 4.16 -12.32
N THR A 103 18.10 3.16 -11.88
CA THR A 103 17.62 2.06 -12.71
C THR A 103 16.15 2.17 -13.13
N ASP A 104 15.41 3.14 -12.58
CA ASP A 104 13.96 3.28 -12.71
C ASP A 104 13.18 2.01 -12.33
N LYS A 105 13.60 1.37 -11.24
CA LYS A 105 13.00 0.13 -10.73
C LYS A 105 12.51 0.30 -9.30
N HIS A 106 11.46 -0.43 -8.97
CA HIS A 106 11.01 -0.57 -7.58
C HIS A 106 11.65 -1.83 -7.01
N GLU A 107 12.27 -1.70 -5.84
CA GLU A 107 12.75 -2.81 -5.04
C GLU A 107 11.69 -3.16 -4.00
N PHE A 108 11.37 -4.45 -3.87
CA PHE A 108 10.51 -4.94 -2.81
C PHE A 108 11.36 -5.48 -1.67
N ARG A 109 11.36 -4.77 -0.54
CA ARG A 109 12.09 -5.13 0.70
C ARG A 109 11.18 -5.72 1.78
N GLY A 110 9.88 -5.76 1.51
CA GLY A 110 8.85 -6.21 2.45
C GLY A 110 8.67 -7.73 2.55
N GLU A 111 9.34 -8.53 1.71
CA GLU A 111 9.32 -9.99 1.85
C GLU A 111 10.02 -10.41 3.15
N GLY A 112 9.31 -11.09 4.04
CA GLY A 112 9.78 -11.46 5.37
C GLY A 112 9.86 -10.31 6.39
N ASN A 113 9.47 -9.08 6.02
CA ASN A 113 9.62 -7.88 6.84
C ASN A 113 8.33 -7.05 6.99
N SER A 114 7.23 -7.42 6.31
CA SER A 114 5.97 -6.66 6.38
C SER A 114 5.25 -6.94 7.70
N TYR A 115 5.12 -5.91 8.52
CA TYR A 115 4.38 -5.98 9.77
C TYR A 115 2.89 -6.24 9.51
N LEU A 116 2.28 -5.59 8.51
CA LEU A 116 0.87 -5.77 8.20
C LEU A 116 0.58 -7.18 7.68
N LEU A 117 1.41 -7.73 6.78
CA LEU A 117 1.21 -9.09 6.27
C LEU A 117 1.39 -10.13 7.38
N GLU A 118 2.47 -10.04 8.16
CA GLU A 118 2.86 -11.08 9.11
C GLU A 118 2.16 -11.00 10.46
N ASN A 119 1.77 -9.81 10.92
CA ASN A 119 1.16 -9.64 12.24
C ASN A 119 -0.34 -9.34 12.17
N LYS A 120 -0.80 -8.54 11.19
CA LYS A 120 -2.23 -8.23 11.07
C LYS A 120 -2.96 -9.26 10.20
N ILE A 121 -2.62 -9.37 8.93
CA ILE A 121 -3.31 -10.22 7.95
C ILE A 121 -3.17 -11.69 8.33
N ARG A 122 -1.96 -12.16 8.66
CA ARG A 122 -1.75 -13.54 9.14
C ARG A 122 -2.65 -13.91 10.31
N THR A 123 -2.75 -13.03 11.30
CA THR A 123 -3.58 -13.25 12.49
C THR A 123 -5.06 -13.24 12.14
N MET A 124 -5.51 -12.31 11.29
CA MET A 124 -6.90 -12.26 10.82
C MET A 124 -7.31 -13.52 10.04
N LEU A 125 -6.39 -14.07 9.25
CA LEU A 125 -6.60 -15.30 8.48
C LEU A 125 -6.43 -16.59 9.31
N GLY A 126 -5.99 -16.49 10.57
CA GLY A 126 -5.70 -17.65 11.41
C GLY A 126 -4.53 -18.50 10.92
N VAL A 127 -3.62 -17.92 10.13
CA VAL A 127 -2.48 -18.62 9.53
C VAL A 127 -1.36 -18.78 10.56
N SER A 128 -0.80 -19.99 10.66
CA SER A 128 0.31 -20.24 11.58
C SER A 128 1.59 -19.49 11.14
N PRO A 129 2.49 -19.09 12.06
CA PRO A 129 3.76 -18.47 11.68
C PRO A 129 4.60 -19.32 10.72
N ARG A 130 4.48 -20.66 10.79
CA ARG A 130 5.16 -21.60 9.90
C ARG A 130 4.65 -21.54 8.45
N GLU A 131 3.45 -21.03 8.26
CA GLU A 131 2.77 -20.97 6.96
C GLU A 131 2.75 -19.55 6.36
N VAL A 132 3.48 -18.60 6.93
CA VAL A 132 3.51 -17.20 6.48
C VAL A 132 3.80 -17.06 4.97
N HIS A 133 4.59 -17.97 4.40
CA HIS A 133 4.87 -18.05 2.97
C HIS A 133 3.60 -18.08 2.08
N ARG A 134 2.45 -18.59 2.58
CA ARG A 134 1.18 -18.64 1.83
C ARG A 134 0.62 -17.25 1.57
N ILE A 135 0.86 -16.31 2.49
CA ILE A 135 0.42 -14.92 2.35
C ILE A 135 1.23 -14.23 1.26
N TYR A 136 2.54 -14.47 1.24
CA TYR A 136 3.41 -13.97 0.18
C TYR A 136 3.13 -14.64 -1.17
N GLN A 137 2.84 -15.94 -1.20
CA GLN A 137 2.42 -16.62 -2.42
C GLN A 137 1.16 -15.97 -3.01
N GLU A 138 0.12 -15.75 -2.20
CA GLU A 138 -1.10 -15.06 -2.61
C GLU A 138 -0.82 -13.63 -3.12
N LEU A 139 0.13 -12.91 -2.49
CA LEU A 139 0.57 -11.59 -2.95
C LEU A 139 1.20 -11.67 -4.36
N PHE A 140 2.10 -12.64 -4.59
CA PHE A 140 2.76 -12.84 -5.87
C PHE A 140 1.80 -13.32 -6.95
N ASP A 141 0.86 -14.21 -6.64
CA ASP A 141 -0.16 -14.67 -7.58
C ASP A 141 -1.04 -13.50 -8.05
N ARG A 142 -1.44 -12.60 -7.13
CA ARG A 142 -2.16 -11.37 -7.47
C ARG A 142 -1.32 -10.44 -8.34
N ALA A 143 -0.03 -10.30 -8.06
CA ALA A 143 0.88 -9.52 -8.90
C ALA A 143 0.99 -10.10 -10.32
N GLN A 144 1.07 -11.44 -10.43
CA GLN A 144 1.11 -12.14 -11.72
C GLN A 144 -0.17 -11.92 -12.53
N ILE A 145 -1.36 -11.91 -11.89
CA ILE A 145 -2.62 -11.57 -12.58
C ILE A 145 -2.53 -10.16 -13.20
N LEU A 146 -2.08 -9.16 -12.43
CA LEU A 146 -1.94 -7.79 -12.93
C LEU A 146 -0.91 -7.71 -14.07
N GLU A 147 0.20 -8.43 -13.95
CA GLU A 147 1.21 -8.50 -15.01
C GLU A 147 0.64 -9.11 -16.30
N LEU A 148 -0.14 -10.18 -16.20
CA LEU A 148 -0.81 -10.81 -17.35
C LEU A 148 -1.77 -9.83 -18.04
N LEU A 149 -2.52 -9.01 -17.29
CA LEU A 149 -3.39 -7.98 -17.86
C LEU A 149 -2.60 -6.93 -18.63
N VAL A 150 -1.48 -6.45 -18.07
CA VAL A 150 -0.58 -5.49 -18.73
C VAL A 150 0.01 -6.08 -20.01
N ARG A 151 0.52 -7.32 -19.96
CA ARG A 151 1.06 -8.03 -21.14
C ARG A 151 0.03 -8.18 -22.26
N ARG A 152 -1.25 -8.34 -21.91
CA ARG A 152 -2.38 -8.43 -22.86
C ARG A 152 -2.92 -7.08 -23.31
N LYS A 153 -2.38 -5.96 -22.81
CA LYS A 153 -2.89 -4.60 -23.03
C LYS A 153 -4.33 -4.41 -22.56
N ASN A 154 -4.76 -5.21 -21.60
CA ASN A 154 -6.10 -5.18 -21.00
C ASN A 154 -6.08 -4.28 -19.76
N THR A 155 -5.84 -2.98 -19.98
CA THR A 155 -5.61 -2.00 -18.90
C THR A 155 -6.78 -1.07 -18.66
N GLU A 156 -7.93 -1.28 -19.32
CA GLU A 156 -9.12 -0.49 -19.08
C GLU A 156 -9.70 -0.75 -17.69
N PHE A 157 -10.22 0.30 -17.05
CA PHE A 157 -10.78 0.25 -15.72
C PHE A 157 -11.81 -0.88 -15.55
N GLU A 158 -12.77 -0.99 -16.47
CA GLU A 158 -13.82 -2.02 -16.42
C GLU A 158 -13.27 -3.45 -16.52
N THR A 159 -12.24 -3.64 -17.34
CA THR A 159 -11.58 -4.93 -17.50
C THR A 159 -10.86 -5.33 -16.21
N VAL A 160 -10.06 -4.41 -15.65
CA VAL A 160 -9.33 -4.65 -14.39
C VAL A 160 -10.33 -4.89 -13.24
N TRP A 161 -11.37 -4.07 -13.14
CA TRP A 161 -12.40 -4.21 -12.11
C TRP A 161 -13.14 -5.54 -12.17
N ARG A 162 -13.49 -6.01 -13.39
CA ARG A 162 -14.09 -7.33 -13.57
C ARG A 162 -13.18 -8.44 -13.04
N ILE A 163 -11.88 -8.39 -13.36
CA ILE A 163 -10.92 -9.39 -12.90
C ILE A 163 -10.74 -9.35 -11.38
N VAL A 164 -10.67 -8.16 -10.77
CA VAL A 164 -10.62 -8.02 -9.30
C VAL A 164 -11.85 -8.64 -8.64
N LYS A 165 -13.05 -8.44 -9.20
CA LYS A 165 -14.27 -9.11 -8.71
C LYS A 165 -14.22 -10.62 -8.90
N GLU A 166 -13.72 -11.12 -10.03
CA GLU A 166 -13.54 -12.56 -10.24
C GLU A 166 -12.59 -13.15 -9.18
N VAL A 167 -11.46 -12.50 -8.90
CA VAL A 167 -10.53 -12.92 -7.84
C VAL A 167 -11.23 -13.01 -6.49
N TYR A 168 -12.08 -12.03 -6.17
CA TYR A 168 -12.87 -12.03 -4.93
C TYR A 168 -13.88 -13.18 -4.85
N HIS A 169 -14.52 -13.54 -5.96
CA HIS A 169 -15.60 -14.53 -5.97
C HIS A 169 -15.13 -15.98 -6.08
N ILE A 170 -14.14 -16.25 -6.93
CA ILE A 170 -13.67 -17.61 -7.23
C ILE A 170 -12.24 -17.87 -6.75
N GLY A 171 -11.53 -16.86 -6.22
CA GLY A 171 -10.18 -17.00 -5.71
C GLY A 171 -9.08 -16.77 -6.75
N THR A 172 -7.91 -16.34 -6.29
CA THR A 172 -6.76 -15.93 -7.10
C THR A 172 -6.25 -17.04 -8.02
N GLN A 173 -6.07 -18.25 -7.48
CA GLN A 173 -5.58 -19.40 -8.22
C GLN A 173 -6.47 -19.77 -9.41
N ASN A 174 -7.79 -19.86 -9.20
CA ASN A 174 -8.74 -20.17 -10.28
C ASN A 174 -8.74 -19.11 -11.40
N VAL A 175 -8.61 -17.83 -11.04
CA VAL A 175 -8.49 -16.75 -12.04
C VAL A 175 -7.19 -16.85 -12.81
N LEU A 176 -6.08 -17.16 -12.13
CA LEU A 176 -4.78 -17.31 -12.75
C LEU A 176 -4.78 -18.46 -13.78
N GLU A 177 -5.29 -19.63 -13.40
CA GLU A 177 -5.45 -20.78 -14.32
C GLU A 177 -6.33 -20.45 -15.53
N LYS A 178 -7.45 -19.75 -15.31
CA LYS A 178 -8.33 -19.27 -16.39
C LYS A 178 -7.61 -18.31 -17.32
N LEU A 179 -6.80 -17.40 -16.80
CA LEU A 179 -6.02 -16.48 -17.63
C LEU A 179 -4.96 -17.25 -18.43
N GLU A 180 -4.22 -18.18 -17.82
CA GLU A 180 -3.16 -18.95 -18.48
C GLU A 180 -3.68 -19.93 -19.54
N SER A 181 -4.83 -20.58 -19.31
CA SER A 181 -5.44 -21.49 -20.28
C SER A 181 -5.83 -20.82 -21.60
N VAL A 182 -6.27 -19.55 -21.56
CA VAL A 182 -6.54 -18.74 -22.75
C VAL A 182 -5.28 -18.48 -23.59
N GLN A 183 -4.08 -18.67 -23.02
CA GLN A 183 -2.79 -18.49 -23.71
C GLN A 183 -2.36 -19.71 -24.53
N ARG A 184 -3.00 -20.88 -24.34
CA ARG A 184 -2.63 -22.15 -25.01
C ARG A 184 -3.40 -22.41 -26.30
N ILE A 185 -4.16 -21.44 -26.81
CA ILE A 185 -4.92 -21.47 -28.07
C ILE A 185 -4.45 -20.29 -28.92
#